data_AF-A7TAU0-F1
#
_entry.id   AF-A7TAU0-F1
#
_cell.length_a   1.000
_cell.length_b   1.000
_cell.length_c   1.000
_cell.angle_alpha   90.00
_cell.angle_beta   90.00
_cell.angle_gamma   90.00
#
_symmetry.space_group_name_H-M   'P 1'
#
loop_
_entity.id
_entity.type
_entity.pdbx_description
1 polymer ?
#
loop_
_entity_poly.entity_id
_entity_poly.type
_entity_poly.pdbx_seq_one_letter_code
_entity_poly.pdbx_strand_id
1 'polypeptide(L)'
;MRLGFNTLRTLVLASAVTGAFQAPPGFDLKGFWAHSFQVASISRLLAKNRGVAVETAFTCGMMHNIGELLIQTGVPELAERLNQNGKDIGAAQRVALETLQLGFGFPEVGAELARRWQLPELIQQAIAYQSRPYQAPVDMPLPRVLAQAVSIAEALREFAGDMPKALETLQGPLFEGLDVTSLLDELPAILDADKGFAELLG
;
A
#
# COMPACT_ATOMS: atom_id res chain seq x y z
N MET A 1 -21.35 18.46 9.95
CA MET A 1 -20.81 17.08 9.82
C MET A 1 -19.59 16.98 10.73
N ARG A 2 -19.67 16.26 11.86
CA ARG A 2 -18.49 16.06 12.71
C ARG A 2 -17.67 14.94 12.06
N LEU A 3 -16.57 15.27 11.40
CA LEU A 3 -15.61 14.23 11.02
C LEU A 3 -15.29 13.43 12.29
N GLY A 4 -15.57 12.13 12.28
CA GLY A 4 -15.28 11.27 13.41
C GLY A 4 -13.80 11.37 13.76
N PHE A 5 -13.46 11.28 15.04
CA PHE A 5 -12.09 11.39 15.55
C PHE A 5 -11.09 10.48 14.81
N ASN A 6 -11.55 9.31 14.35
CA ASN A 6 -10.74 8.37 13.56
C ASN A 6 -10.41 8.91 12.16
N THR A 7 -11.35 9.58 11.49
CA THR A 7 -11.11 10.24 10.19
C THR A 7 -10.11 11.39 10.35
N LEU A 8 -10.22 12.20 11.41
CA LEU A 8 -9.26 13.26 11.69
C LEU A 8 -7.85 12.70 11.92
N ARG A 9 -7.72 11.65 12.75
CA ARG A 9 -6.42 10.98 12.99
C ARG A 9 -5.81 10.42 11.71
N THR A 10 -6.65 9.82 10.86
CA THR A 10 -6.26 9.31 9.54
C THR A 10 -5.67 10.42 8.67
N LEU A 11 -6.37 11.56 8.57
CA LEU A 11 -5.94 12.70 7.80
C LEU A 11 -4.61 13.27 8.32
N VAL A 12 -4.48 13.44 9.64
CA VAL A 12 -3.23 13.94 10.25
C VAL A 12 -2.05 13.02 9.94
N LEU A 13 -2.23 11.70 10.06
CA LEU A 13 -1.17 10.74 9.74
C LEU A 13 -0.82 10.77 8.25
N ALA A 14 -1.83 10.78 7.38
CA ALA A 14 -1.60 10.86 5.94
C ALA A 14 -0.86 12.16 5.56
N SER A 15 -1.32 13.32 6.06
CA SER A 15 -0.66 14.61 5.81
C SER A 15 0.75 14.70 6.37
N ALA A 16 1.02 14.12 7.55
CA ALA A 16 2.35 14.07 8.13
C ALA A 16 3.31 13.24 7.27
N VAL A 17 2.84 12.09 6.76
CA VAL A 17 3.62 11.23 5.88
C VAL A 17 3.82 11.89 4.52
N THR A 18 2.79 12.49 3.92
CA THR A 18 2.91 13.12 2.59
C THR A 18 3.78 14.37 2.60
N GLY A 19 3.68 15.20 3.63
CA GLY A 19 4.46 16.44 3.76
C GLY A 19 5.96 16.23 3.97
N ALA A 20 6.40 15.02 4.31
CA ALA A 20 7.80 14.69 4.52
C ALA A 20 8.59 14.48 3.22
N PHE A 21 7.92 14.42 2.06
CA PHE A 21 8.57 14.10 0.77
C PHE A 21 8.36 15.18 -0.28
N GLN A 22 9.39 15.38 -1.10
CA GLN A 22 9.33 16.15 -2.34
C GLN A 22 9.53 15.19 -3.51
N ALA A 23 8.66 15.27 -4.52
CA ALA A 23 8.74 14.40 -5.67
C ALA A 23 9.81 14.87 -6.67
N PRO A 24 10.52 13.95 -7.34
CA PRO A 24 11.35 14.31 -8.47
C PRO A 24 10.49 14.79 -9.66
N PRO A 25 11.05 15.64 -10.56
CA PRO A 25 10.33 16.11 -11.73
C PRO A 25 9.79 14.94 -12.58
N GLY A 26 8.50 15.00 -12.95
CA GLY A 26 7.85 13.96 -13.77
C GLY A 26 7.30 12.77 -12.99
N PHE A 27 7.48 12.71 -11.67
CA PHE A 27 6.85 11.69 -10.82
C PHE A 27 5.41 12.09 -10.47
N ASP A 28 4.46 11.19 -10.71
CA ASP A 28 3.06 11.40 -10.35
C ASP A 28 2.83 11.21 -8.84
N LEU A 29 3.20 12.24 -8.07
CA LEU A 29 3.05 12.24 -6.62
C LEU A 29 1.58 12.12 -6.19
N LYS A 30 0.66 12.68 -6.98
CA LYS A 30 -0.77 12.62 -6.68
C LYS A 30 -1.29 11.20 -6.84
N GLY A 31 -1.01 10.54 -7.95
CA GLY A 31 -1.34 9.14 -8.19
C GLY A 31 -0.71 8.22 -7.14
N PHE A 32 0.54 8.48 -6.75
CA PHE A 32 1.22 7.74 -5.70
C PHE A 32 0.49 7.78 -4.35
N TRP A 33 0.09 8.98 -3.89
CA TRP A 33 -0.62 9.12 -2.62
C TRP A 33 -2.05 8.61 -2.70
N ALA A 34 -2.74 8.80 -3.83
CA ALA A 34 -4.07 8.23 -4.04
C ALA A 34 -4.04 6.69 -3.95
N HIS A 35 -3.04 6.06 -4.56
CA HIS A 35 -2.84 4.62 -4.45
C HIS A 35 -2.50 4.18 -3.02
N SER A 36 -1.59 4.89 -2.35
CA SER A 36 -1.22 4.59 -0.96
C SER A 36 -2.42 4.68 -0.01
N PHE A 37 -3.28 5.67 -0.21
CA PHE A 37 -4.51 5.83 0.56
C PHE A 37 -5.51 4.70 0.29
N GLN A 38 -5.72 4.33 -0.97
CA GLN A 38 -6.57 3.19 -1.34
C GLN A 38 -6.10 1.90 -0.66
N VAL A 39 -4.79 1.61 -0.70
CA VAL A 39 -4.20 0.44 -0.02
C VAL A 39 -4.38 0.53 1.50
N ALA A 40 -4.25 1.71 2.09
CA ALA A 40 -4.49 1.94 3.52
C ALA A 40 -5.93 1.67 3.92
N SER A 41 -6.89 2.16 3.14
CA SER A 41 -8.32 1.94 3.34
C SER A 41 -8.72 0.47 3.21
N ILE A 42 -8.19 -0.23 2.19
CA ILE A 42 -8.39 -1.69 2.06
C ILE A 42 -7.74 -2.43 3.22
N SER A 43 -6.51 -2.09 3.61
CA SER A 43 -5.80 -2.71 4.74
C SER A 43 -6.59 -2.57 6.04
N ARG A 44 -7.19 -1.40 6.27
CA ARG A 44 -8.07 -1.12 7.41
C ARG A 44 -9.30 -2.03 7.42
N LEU A 45 -9.98 -2.17 6.29
CA LEU A 45 -11.15 -3.04 6.14
C LEU A 45 -10.78 -4.51 6.43
N LEU A 46 -9.71 -5.00 5.81
CA LEU A 46 -9.23 -6.37 6.01
C LEU A 46 -8.83 -6.63 7.47
N ALA A 47 -8.19 -5.65 8.12
CA ALA A 47 -7.80 -5.76 9.52
C ALA A 47 -9.02 -5.82 10.45
N LYS A 48 -10.05 -5.01 10.18
CA LYS A 48 -11.33 -5.02 10.91
C LYS A 48 -11.99 -6.40 10.82
N ASN A 49 -12.09 -6.97 9.63
CA ASN A 49 -12.75 -8.26 9.41
C ASN A 49 -12.02 -9.42 10.10
N ARG A 50 -10.71 -9.29 10.32
CA ARG A 50 -9.87 -10.28 11.02
C ARG A 50 -9.70 -10.01 12.51
N GLY A 51 -10.22 -8.90 13.04
CA GLY A 51 -10.00 -8.52 14.43
C GLY A 51 -8.53 -8.24 14.78
N VAL A 52 -7.72 -7.78 13.82
CA VAL A 52 -6.31 -7.39 14.04
C VAL A 52 -6.17 -5.86 14.12
N ALA A 53 -4.96 -5.35 14.33
CA ALA A 53 -4.70 -3.94 14.61
C ALA A 53 -5.08 -3.00 13.43
N VAL A 54 -6.33 -2.49 13.47
CA VAL A 54 -6.99 -1.72 12.39
C VAL A 54 -6.22 -0.44 12.01
N GLU A 55 -5.91 0.42 12.98
CA GLU A 55 -5.21 1.68 12.71
C GLU A 55 -3.77 1.47 12.27
N THR A 56 -3.13 0.43 12.78
CA THR A 56 -1.79 0.04 12.33
C THR A 56 -1.84 -0.42 10.88
N ALA A 57 -2.79 -1.27 10.49
CA ALA A 57 -2.93 -1.74 9.12
C ALA A 57 -3.11 -0.56 8.15
N PHE A 58 -3.89 0.45 8.54
CA PHE A 58 -4.00 1.70 7.79
C PHE A 58 -2.64 2.40 7.64
N THR A 59 -1.88 2.57 8.73
CA THR A 59 -0.53 3.17 8.65
C THR A 59 0.41 2.35 7.75
N CYS A 60 0.38 1.02 7.84
CA CYS A 60 1.17 0.15 6.97
C CYS A 60 0.82 0.40 5.50
N GLY A 61 -0.47 0.46 5.15
CA GLY A 61 -0.89 0.76 3.78
C GLY A 61 -0.51 2.17 3.32
N MET A 62 -0.56 3.18 4.19
CA MET A 62 -0.09 4.53 3.82
C MET A 62 1.41 4.58 3.54
N MET A 63 2.19 3.76 4.23
CA MET A 63 3.66 3.80 4.17
C MET A 63 4.26 2.74 3.24
N HIS A 64 3.46 1.78 2.75
CA HIS A 64 3.96 0.57 2.10
C HIS A 64 4.90 0.86 0.93
N ASN A 65 4.60 1.90 0.14
CA ASN A 65 5.35 2.22 -1.06
C ASN A 65 6.34 3.37 -0.87
N ILE A 66 6.60 3.83 0.36
CA ILE A 66 7.45 5.00 0.61
C ILE A 66 8.91 4.78 0.19
N GLY A 67 9.35 3.52 0.16
CA GLY A 67 10.66 3.16 -0.37
C GLY A 67 10.81 3.48 -1.85
N GLU A 68 9.72 3.44 -2.62
CA GLU A 68 9.74 3.78 -4.05
C GLU A 68 10.04 5.27 -4.23
N LEU A 69 9.42 6.16 -3.43
CA LEU A 69 9.75 7.58 -3.43
C LEU A 69 11.22 7.82 -3.06
N LEU A 70 11.76 7.06 -2.10
CA LEU A 70 13.18 7.17 -1.73
C LEU A 70 14.11 6.70 -2.84
N ILE A 71 13.76 5.64 -3.57
CA ILE A 71 14.54 5.18 -4.74
C ILE A 71 14.49 6.23 -5.85
N GLN A 72 13.32 6.77 -6.16
CA GLN A 72 13.14 7.81 -7.19
C GLN A 72 13.92 9.08 -6.88
N THR A 73 14.04 9.45 -5.59
CA THR A 73 14.79 10.65 -5.17
C THR A 73 16.29 10.38 -4.97
N GLY A 74 16.65 9.21 -4.48
CA GLY A 74 18.04 8.85 -4.18
C GLY A 74 18.86 8.39 -5.39
N VAL A 75 18.23 7.74 -6.37
CA VAL A 75 18.88 7.20 -7.58
C VAL A 75 18.03 7.43 -8.85
N PRO A 76 17.75 8.69 -9.22
CA PRO A 76 16.76 9.05 -10.25
C PRO A 76 17.02 8.43 -11.63
N GLU A 77 18.27 8.39 -12.09
CA GLU A 77 18.64 7.82 -13.40
C GLU A 77 18.31 6.32 -13.50
N LEU A 78 18.49 5.58 -12.40
CA LEU A 78 18.17 4.16 -12.35
C LEU A 78 16.68 3.94 -12.18
N ALA A 79 16.02 4.75 -11.35
CA ALA A 79 14.58 4.73 -11.18
C ALA A 79 13.87 4.98 -12.52
N GLU A 80 14.38 5.89 -13.35
CA GLU A 80 13.86 6.12 -14.70
C GLU A 80 13.97 4.87 -15.58
N ARG A 81 15.11 4.16 -15.56
CA ARG A 81 15.27 2.89 -16.30
C ARG A 81 14.34 1.80 -15.79
N LEU A 82 14.15 1.70 -14.47
CA LEU A 82 13.21 0.75 -13.86
C LEU A 82 11.76 1.07 -14.27
N ASN A 83 11.38 2.35 -14.26
CA ASN A 83 10.07 2.80 -14.71
C ASN A 83 9.84 2.47 -16.19
N GLN A 84 10.82 2.71 -17.06
CA GLN A 84 10.71 2.39 -18.49
C GLN A 84 10.51 0.89 -18.76
N ASN A 85 11.20 0.03 -18.00
CA ASN A 85 11.12 -1.42 -18.13
C ASN A 85 9.92 -2.04 -17.39
N GLY A 86 9.19 -1.26 -16.59
CA GLY A 86 8.18 -1.74 -15.64
C GLY A 86 6.84 -1.01 -15.69
N LYS A 87 6.49 -0.33 -16.78
CA LYS A 87 5.24 0.46 -16.86
C LYS A 87 3.96 -0.33 -16.60
N ASP A 88 3.96 -1.65 -16.84
CA ASP A 88 2.77 -2.51 -16.73
C ASP A 88 3.00 -3.76 -15.87
N ILE A 89 3.97 -3.73 -14.94
CA ILE A 89 4.24 -4.87 -14.06
C ILE A 89 3.65 -4.63 -12.66
N GLY A 90 3.13 -5.68 -12.04
CA GLY A 90 2.66 -5.63 -10.65
C GLY A 90 3.79 -5.40 -9.65
N ALA A 91 3.43 -5.05 -8.41
CA ALA A 91 4.36 -4.70 -7.34
C ALA A 91 5.37 -5.82 -7.04
N ALA A 92 4.95 -7.09 -7.06
CA ALA A 92 5.87 -8.21 -6.80
C ALA A 92 6.96 -8.33 -7.89
N GLN A 93 6.59 -8.18 -9.15
CA GLN A 93 7.53 -8.17 -10.27
C GLN A 93 8.44 -6.95 -10.22
N ARG A 94 7.91 -5.80 -9.82
CA ARG A 94 8.67 -4.56 -9.62
C ARG A 94 9.78 -4.74 -8.59
N VAL A 95 9.47 -5.32 -7.43
CA VAL A 95 10.46 -5.64 -6.38
C VAL A 95 11.54 -6.59 -6.89
N ALA A 96 11.16 -7.60 -7.68
CA ALA A 96 12.14 -8.52 -8.26
C ALA A 96 13.09 -7.79 -9.21
N LEU A 97 12.58 -6.88 -10.05
CA LEU A 97 13.39 -6.09 -10.97
C LEU A 97 14.35 -5.16 -10.22
N GLU A 98 13.87 -4.46 -9.18
CA GLU A 98 14.71 -3.62 -8.32
C GLU A 98 15.79 -4.44 -7.63
N THR A 99 15.42 -5.56 -7.02
CA THR A 99 16.39 -6.44 -6.35
C THR A 99 17.49 -6.90 -7.30
N LEU A 100 17.15 -7.21 -8.56
CA LEU A 100 18.13 -7.60 -9.58
C LEU A 100 19.08 -6.46 -9.97
N GLN A 101 18.62 -5.20 -9.99
CA GLN A 101 19.43 -4.05 -10.44
C GLN A 101 20.17 -3.33 -9.29
N LEU A 102 19.58 -3.33 -8.09
CA LEU A 102 20.03 -2.58 -6.91
C LEU A 102 20.56 -3.47 -5.78
N GLY A 103 20.22 -4.76 -5.78
CA GLY A 103 20.47 -5.66 -4.66
C GLY A 103 19.42 -5.58 -3.54
N PHE A 104 18.43 -4.67 -3.66
CA PHE A 104 17.31 -4.50 -2.74
C PHE A 104 16.09 -3.95 -3.50
N GLY A 105 14.89 -4.09 -2.93
CA GLY A 105 13.66 -3.49 -3.46
C GLY A 105 13.12 -2.36 -2.58
N PHE A 106 12.07 -1.69 -3.05
CA PHE A 106 11.37 -0.66 -2.29
C PHE A 106 10.83 -1.13 -0.93
N PRO A 107 10.40 -2.39 -0.71
CA PRO A 107 9.98 -2.86 0.61
C PRO A 107 11.09 -2.76 1.65
N GLU A 108 12.32 -3.17 1.30
CA GLU A 108 13.48 -3.11 2.19
C GLU A 108 13.86 -1.65 2.49
N VAL A 109 13.83 -0.77 1.49
CA VAL A 109 14.09 0.66 1.67
C VAL A 109 13.05 1.32 2.58
N GLY A 110 11.76 1.01 2.36
CA GLY A 110 10.65 1.52 3.17
C GLY A 110 10.72 1.03 4.63
N ALA A 111 11.06 -0.24 4.84
CA ALA A 111 11.24 -0.80 6.18
C ALA A 111 12.42 -0.16 6.93
N GLU A 112 13.53 0.10 6.24
CA GLU A 112 14.68 0.79 6.84
C GLU A 112 14.34 2.24 7.21
N LEU A 113 13.53 2.94 6.40
CA LEU A 113 13.00 4.25 6.77
C LEU A 113 12.13 4.15 8.03
N ALA A 114 11.18 3.22 8.07
CA ALA A 114 10.30 3.01 9.21
C ALA A 114 11.09 2.73 10.51
N ARG A 115 12.19 1.97 10.40
CA ARG A 115 13.12 1.70 11.51
C ARG A 115 13.82 2.97 11.97
N ARG A 116 14.31 3.80 11.06
CA ARG A 116 14.97 5.09 11.39
C ARG A 116 14.03 6.09 12.02
N TRP A 117 12.76 6.07 11.63
CA TRP A 117 11.69 6.84 12.27
C TRP A 117 11.19 6.25 13.59
N GLN A 118 11.80 5.16 14.06
CA GLN A 118 11.45 4.50 15.32
C GLN A 118 9.99 4.04 15.38
N LEU A 119 9.41 3.66 14.23
CA LEU A 119 8.06 3.13 14.19
C LEU A 119 8.00 1.73 14.83
N PRO A 120 6.83 1.29 15.33
CA PRO A 120 6.65 -0.05 15.86
C PRO A 120 7.13 -1.16 14.91
N GLU A 121 7.76 -2.22 15.44
CA GLU A 121 8.30 -3.33 14.64
C GLU A 121 7.27 -3.97 13.70
N LEU A 122 6.05 -4.13 14.19
CA LEU A 122 4.89 -4.57 13.41
C LEU A 122 4.62 -3.75 12.13
N ILE A 123 4.96 -2.45 12.09
CA ILE A 123 4.91 -1.64 10.86
C ILE A 123 6.10 -1.94 9.96
N GLN A 124 7.31 -1.98 10.55
CA GLN A 124 8.55 -2.26 9.82
C GLN A 124 8.45 -3.61 9.08
N GLN A 125 8.00 -4.66 9.78
CA GLN A 125 7.86 -6.02 9.25
C GLN A 125 6.75 -6.11 8.21
N ALA A 126 5.62 -5.42 8.42
CA ALA A 126 4.54 -5.37 7.42
C ALA A 126 5.06 -4.81 6.09
N ILE A 127 5.79 -3.70 6.13
CA ILE A 127 6.38 -3.08 4.94
C ILE A 127 7.45 -3.99 4.33
N ALA A 128 8.35 -4.57 5.13
CA ALA A 128 9.43 -5.42 4.64
C ALA A 128 8.93 -6.67 3.90
N TYR A 129 7.89 -7.33 4.42
CA TYR A 129 7.38 -8.58 3.88
C TYR A 129 6.18 -8.42 2.92
N GLN A 130 5.81 -7.19 2.55
CA GLN A 130 4.61 -6.93 1.73
C GLN A 130 4.61 -7.69 0.39
N SER A 131 5.77 -7.92 -0.22
CA SER A 131 5.91 -8.66 -1.48
C SER A 131 6.26 -10.14 -1.27
N ARG A 132 6.53 -10.56 -0.03
CA ARG A 132 6.88 -11.94 0.36
C ARG A 132 6.22 -12.31 1.69
N PRO A 133 4.88 -12.23 1.80
CA PRO A 133 4.18 -12.35 3.09
C PRO A 133 4.37 -13.70 3.78
N TYR A 134 4.69 -14.77 3.04
CA TYR A 134 4.96 -16.10 3.61
C TYR A 134 6.33 -16.24 4.28
N GLN A 135 7.24 -15.28 4.04
CA GLN A 135 8.53 -15.23 4.74
C GLN A 135 8.42 -14.48 6.07
N ALA A 136 7.27 -13.86 6.35
CA ALA A 136 7.03 -13.20 7.62
C ALA A 136 6.90 -14.22 8.76
N PRO A 137 7.23 -13.83 10.01
CA PRO A 137 6.94 -14.63 11.19
C PRO A 137 5.46 -15.03 11.29
N VAL A 138 5.20 -16.26 11.75
CA VAL A 138 3.86 -16.88 11.77
C VAL A 138 2.86 -16.09 12.62
N ASP A 139 3.34 -15.39 13.64
CA ASP A 139 2.55 -14.57 14.58
C ASP A 139 2.29 -13.13 14.09
N MET A 140 2.67 -12.80 12.85
CA MET A 140 2.48 -11.47 12.28
C MET A 140 1.41 -11.47 11.17
N PRO A 141 0.17 -11.07 11.46
CA PRO A 141 -0.91 -11.07 10.46
C PRO A 141 -0.84 -9.89 9.48
N LEU A 142 -0.17 -8.78 9.85
CA LEU A 142 -0.16 -7.54 9.07
C LEU A 142 0.55 -7.64 7.70
N PRO A 143 1.70 -8.33 7.55
CA PRO A 143 2.30 -8.59 6.23
C PRO A 143 1.30 -9.18 5.24
N ARG A 144 0.53 -10.19 5.66
CA ARG A 144 -0.49 -10.83 4.81
C ARG A 144 -1.64 -9.89 4.48
N VAL A 145 -2.13 -9.14 5.47
CA VAL A 145 -3.17 -8.12 5.28
C VAL A 145 -2.72 -7.08 4.25
N LEU A 146 -1.51 -6.57 4.38
CA LEU A 146 -0.96 -5.56 3.48
C LEU A 146 -0.78 -6.12 2.06
N ALA A 147 -0.19 -7.31 1.93
CA ALA A 147 -0.02 -7.96 0.63
C ALA A 147 -1.36 -8.14 -0.11
N GLN A 148 -2.40 -8.59 0.59
CA GLN A 148 -3.75 -8.70 0.01
C GLN A 148 -4.32 -7.34 -0.38
N ALA A 149 -4.16 -6.32 0.45
CA ALA A 149 -4.65 -4.98 0.16
C ALA A 149 -4.00 -4.41 -1.10
N VAL A 150 -2.69 -4.62 -1.28
CA VAL A 150 -1.95 -4.24 -2.49
C VAL A 150 -2.53 -4.99 -3.70
N SER A 151 -2.67 -6.32 -3.63
CA SER A 151 -3.21 -7.10 -4.76
C SER A 151 -4.67 -6.73 -5.11
N ILE A 152 -5.51 -6.43 -4.13
CA ILE A 152 -6.88 -5.93 -4.37
C ILE A 152 -6.83 -4.58 -5.09
N ALA A 153 -6.00 -3.64 -4.63
CA ALA A 153 -5.87 -2.33 -5.25
C ALA A 153 -5.32 -2.42 -6.70
N GLU A 154 -4.39 -3.33 -6.96
CA GLU A 154 -3.88 -3.61 -8.31
C GLU A 154 -4.96 -4.21 -9.21
N ALA A 155 -5.69 -5.23 -8.74
CA ALA A 155 -6.78 -5.83 -9.50
C ALA A 155 -7.88 -4.82 -9.82
N LEU A 156 -8.27 -3.98 -8.86
CA LEU A 156 -9.25 -2.90 -9.11
C LEU A 156 -8.79 -1.91 -10.18
N ARG A 157 -7.49 -1.63 -10.25
CA ARG A 157 -6.91 -0.76 -11.28
C ARG A 157 -6.92 -1.44 -12.65
N GLU A 158 -6.53 -2.71 -12.71
CA GLU A 158 -6.49 -3.50 -13.94
C GLU A 158 -7.89 -3.64 -14.58
N PHE A 159 -8.91 -3.87 -13.75
CA PHE A 159 -10.30 -4.01 -14.22
C PHE A 159 -11.11 -2.71 -14.20
N ALA A 160 -10.44 -1.55 -14.19
CA ALA A 160 -11.07 -0.23 -14.24
C ALA A 160 -12.23 -0.03 -13.23
N GLY A 161 -12.11 -0.62 -12.04
CA GLY A 161 -13.11 -0.55 -10.98
C GLY A 161 -14.26 -1.57 -11.07
N ASP A 162 -14.25 -2.49 -12.04
CA ASP A 162 -15.15 -3.65 -12.05
C ASP A 162 -14.77 -4.62 -10.92
N MET A 163 -15.34 -4.35 -9.75
CA MET A 163 -14.99 -5.00 -8.50
C MET A 163 -15.31 -6.50 -8.48
N PRO A 164 -16.49 -6.99 -8.93
CA PRO A 164 -16.73 -8.43 -9.02
C PRO A 164 -15.66 -9.14 -9.84
N LYS A 165 -15.34 -8.62 -11.03
CA LYS A 165 -14.33 -9.21 -11.90
C LYS A 165 -12.93 -9.13 -11.31
N ALA A 166 -12.59 -8.01 -10.66
CA ALA A 166 -11.30 -7.85 -9.98
C ALA A 166 -11.11 -8.85 -8.83
N LEU A 167 -12.15 -9.09 -8.03
CA LEU A 167 -12.06 -10.02 -6.90
C LEU A 167 -12.04 -11.48 -7.36
N GLU A 168 -12.65 -11.82 -8.50
CA GLU A 168 -12.59 -13.16 -9.09
C GLU A 168 -11.17 -13.60 -9.49
N THR A 169 -10.28 -12.65 -9.81
CA THR A 169 -8.88 -12.96 -10.16
C THR A 169 -8.00 -13.21 -8.94
N LEU A 170 -8.44 -12.81 -7.74
CA LEU A 170 -7.71 -12.97 -6.50
C LEU A 170 -7.81 -14.40 -5.97
N GLN A 171 -7.04 -15.29 -6.58
CA GLN A 171 -7.03 -16.72 -6.26
C GLN A 171 -5.69 -17.15 -5.64
N GLY A 172 -5.75 -18.30 -4.94
CA GLY A 172 -4.57 -18.95 -4.36
C GLY A 172 -4.35 -18.69 -2.88
N PRO A 173 -3.24 -19.20 -2.31
CA PRO A 173 -3.07 -19.31 -0.87
C PRO A 173 -3.06 -17.95 -0.13
N LEU A 174 -2.76 -16.86 -0.85
CA LEU A 174 -2.67 -15.54 -0.24
C LEU A 174 -4.06 -15.12 0.25
N PHE A 175 -5.10 -15.43 -0.53
CA PHE A 175 -6.48 -14.99 -0.33
C PHE A 175 -7.34 -16.00 0.45
N GLU A 176 -6.77 -17.09 0.95
CA GLU A 176 -7.50 -18.01 1.83
C GLU A 176 -8.07 -17.29 3.07
N GLY A 177 -9.34 -17.54 3.39
CA GLY A 177 -10.03 -16.88 4.50
C GLY A 177 -10.37 -15.40 4.24
N LEU A 178 -10.27 -14.93 3.00
CA LEU A 178 -10.82 -13.64 2.58
C LEU A 178 -12.33 -13.78 2.36
N ASP A 179 -13.12 -12.94 3.04
CA ASP A 179 -14.57 -12.86 2.81
C ASP A 179 -14.84 -11.90 1.63
N VAL A 180 -14.89 -12.47 0.43
CA VAL A 180 -15.13 -11.71 -0.81
C VAL A 180 -16.50 -11.05 -0.81
N THR A 181 -17.51 -11.68 -0.20
CA THR A 181 -18.87 -11.13 -0.12
C THR A 181 -18.89 -9.86 0.73
N SER A 182 -18.31 -9.91 1.93
CA SER A 182 -18.17 -8.71 2.79
C SER A 182 -17.37 -7.60 2.11
N LEU A 183 -16.34 -7.95 1.34
CA LEU A 183 -15.58 -6.96 0.56
C LEU A 183 -16.45 -6.27 -0.50
N LEU A 184 -17.24 -7.02 -1.26
CA LEU A 184 -18.15 -6.46 -2.28
C LEU A 184 -19.15 -5.47 -1.67
N ASP A 185 -19.59 -5.73 -0.44
CA ASP A 185 -20.56 -4.90 0.26
C ASP A 185 -19.93 -3.61 0.85
N GLU A 186 -18.75 -3.72 1.49
CA GLU A 186 -18.13 -2.59 2.23
C GLU A 186 -17.20 -1.72 1.37
N LEU A 187 -16.53 -2.31 0.38
CA LEU A 187 -15.47 -1.64 -0.38
C LEU A 187 -15.96 -0.47 -1.25
N PRO A 188 -17.15 -0.51 -1.91
CA PRO A 188 -17.63 0.64 -2.70
C PRO A 188 -17.74 1.93 -1.89
N ALA A 189 -18.33 1.87 -0.70
CA ALA A 189 -18.49 3.04 0.18
C ALA A 189 -17.15 3.61 0.64
N ILE A 190 -16.16 2.73 0.85
CA ILE A 190 -14.79 3.12 1.21
C ILE A 190 -14.09 3.82 0.04
N LEU A 191 -14.16 3.24 -1.16
CA LEU A 191 -13.53 3.83 -2.36
C LEU A 191 -14.15 5.18 -2.72
N ASP A 192 -15.46 5.36 -2.51
CA ASP A 192 -16.11 6.66 -2.71
C ASP A 192 -15.65 7.70 -1.69
N ALA A 193 -15.41 7.30 -0.43
CA ALA A 193 -14.83 8.18 0.57
C ALA A 193 -13.37 8.56 0.23
N ASP A 194 -12.61 7.62 -0.34
CA ASP A 194 -11.21 7.84 -0.75
C ASP A 194 -11.09 8.87 -1.89
N LYS A 195 -12.07 8.94 -2.81
CA LYS A 195 -12.09 9.95 -3.88
C LYS A 195 -12.07 11.38 -3.33
N GLY A 196 -12.83 11.64 -2.26
CA GLY A 196 -12.84 12.94 -1.60
C GLY A 196 -11.49 13.31 -0.96
N PHE A 197 -10.67 12.33 -0.57
CA PHE A 197 -9.32 12.59 -0.07
C PHE A 197 -8.35 12.93 -1.20
N ALA A 198 -8.42 12.24 -2.34
CA ALA A 198 -7.59 12.53 -3.52
C ALA A 198 -7.85 13.94 -4.10
N GLU A 199 -9.06 14.47 -3.91
CA GLU A 199 -9.40 15.87 -4.22
C GLU A 199 -8.76 16.87 -3.24
N LEU A 200 -8.63 16.52 -1.96
CA LEU A 200 -8.02 17.39 -0.93
C LEU A 200 -6.50 17.47 -1.01
N LEU A 201 -5.85 16.51 -1.66
CA LEU A 201 -4.41 16.56 -1.96
C LEU A 201 -4.08 17.35 -3.24
N GLY A 202 -5.10 17.92 -3.89
CA GLY A 202 -5.01 18.72 -5.12
C GLY A 202 -4.90 20.23 -4.88
#